data_AF-A0A539EA04-F1
#
_entry.id   AF-A0A539EA04-F1
#
_cell.length_a   1.000
_cell.length_b   1.000
_cell.length_c   1.000
_cell.angle_alpha   90.00
_cell.angle_beta   90.00
_cell.angle_gamma   90.00
#
_symmetry.space_group_name_H-M   'P 1'
#
loop_
_entity.id
_entity.type
_entity.pdbx_description
1 polymer ?
#
loop_
_entity_poly.entity_id
_entity_poly.type
_entity_poly.pdbx_seq_one_letter_code
_entity_poly.pdbx_strand_id
1 'polypeptide(L)'
;VVLAGFMRLLTPAFVDHYQGRLINIHPSLLPALRGLNTHQRALDEGLKEHGASVHFVTAELDSGPVIAQAKTAISDLDNAESLTQRVLTLEHSLYPTIIEWIAQGRVILHDNAVYLDGARLEHPVLLAPPLNQASHA
;
A
#
# COMPACT_ATOMS: atom_id res chain seq x y z
N VAL A 1 -1.65 -0.12 -15.17
CA VAL A 1 -1.67 -1.53 -14.75
C VAL A 1 -1.68 -1.58 -13.24
N VAL A 2 -2.50 -2.45 -12.67
CA VAL A 2 -2.73 -2.55 -11.22
C VAL A 2 -2.43 -3.98 -10.80
N LEU A 3 -1.49 -4.18 -9.88
CA LEU A 3 -1.13 -5.49 -9.34
C LEU A 3 -1.87 -5.73 -8.03
N ALA A 4 -2.68 -6.79 -7.96
CA ALA A 4 -3.41 -7.18 -6.75
C ALA A 4 -3.11 -8.65 -6.45
N GLY A 5 -2.19 -8.90 -5.51
CA GLY A 5 -1.76 -10.27 -5.18
C GLY A 5 -0.94 -10.95 -6.29
N PHE A 6 -0.23 -10.20 -7.13
CA PHE A 6 0.57 -10.77 -8.22
C PHE A 6 1.91 -11.33 -7.69
N MET A 7 1.95 -12.63 -7.40
CA MET A 7 3.08 -13.31 -6.73
C MET A 7 4.23 -13.71 -7.68
N ARG A 8 4.55 -12.89 -8.69
CA ARG A 8 5.66 -13.18 -9.63
C ARG A 8 6.50 -11.93 -9.87
N LEU A 9 7.82 -12.14 -9.98
CA LEU A 9 8.73 -11.09 -10.40
C LEU A 9 8.41 -10.68 -11.84
N LEU A 10 8.25 -9.38 -12.06
CA LEU A 10 8.10 -8.79 -13.38
C LEU A 10 9.47 -8.61 -14.03
N THR A 11 9.54 -8.82 -15.34
CA THR A 11 10.78 -8.58 -16.08
C THR A 11 11.07 -7.07 -16.15
N PRO A 12 12.35 -6.65 -16.19
CA PRO A 12 12.70 -5.23 -16.32
C PRO A 12 12.00 -4.56 -17.50
N ALA A 13 11.96 -5.21 -18.66
CA ALA A 13 11.29 -4.69 -19.85
C ALA A 13 9.78 -4.43 -19.64
N PHE A 14 9.09 -5.25 -18.84
CA PHE A 14 7.68 -5.02 -18.52
C PHE A 14 7.52 -3.81 -17.60
N VAL A 15 8.37 -3.70 -16.58
CA VAL A 15 8.35 -2.57 -15.65
C VAL A 15 8.63 -1.27 -16.39
N ASP A 16 9.64 -1.24 -17.25
CA ASP A 16 10.01 -0.07 -18.06
C ASP A 16 8.88 0.35 -18.99
N HIS A 17 8.20 -0.60 -19.65
CA HIS A 17 7.06 -0.31 -20.52
C HIS A 17 5.90 0.39 -19.79
N TYR A 18 5.69 0.07 -18.52
CA TYR A 18 4.63 0.65 -17.69
C TYR A 18 5.15 1.62 -16.62
N GLN A 19 6.36 2.15 -16.78
CA GLN A 19 6.93 3.11 -15.83
C GLN A 19 5.97 4.29 -15.59
N GLY A 20 5.76 4.64 -14.31
CA GLY A 20 4.81 5.68 -13.90
C GLY A 20 3.33 5.35 -14.07
N ARG A 21 3.00 4.15 -14.58
CA ARG A 21 1.62 3.68 -14.82
C ARG A 21 1.38 2.25 -14.29
N LEU A 22 2.30 1.72 -13.50
CA LEU A 22 2.24 0.43 -12.84
C LEU A 22 2.25 0.64 -11.33
N ILE A 23 1.19 0.21 -10.65
CA ILE A 23 1.07 0.30 -9.20
C ILE A 23 0.85 -1.08 -8.59
N ASN A 24 1.25 -1.22 -7.33
CA ASN A 24 1.04 -2.39 -6.51
C ASN A 24 0.54 -1.99 -5.13
N ILE A 25 -0.25 -2.87 -4.50
CA ILE A 25 -0.56 -2.81 -3.09
C ILE A 25 0.29 -3.85 -2.34
N HIS A 26 0.88 -3.44 -1.23
CA HIS A 26 1.75 -4.27 -0.41
C HIS A 26 1.26 -4.28 1.04
N PRO A 27 1.12 -5.46 1.68
CA PRO A 27 0.54 -5.60 3.03
C PRO A 27 1.53 -5.23 4.16
N SER A 28 2.19 -4.08 4.05
CA SER A 28 2.96 -3.47 5.14
C SER A 28 3.04 -1.95 5.02
N LEU A 29 3.56 -1.30 6.06
CA LEU A 29 3.94 0.11 6.05
C LEU A 29 5.35 0.27 5.45
N LEU A 30 5.46 0.23 4.12
CA LEU A 30 6.73 0.39 3.40
C LEU A 30 7.48 1.67 3.87
N PRO A 31 8.82 1.62 4.01
CA PRO A 31 9.72 0.54 3.57
C PRO A 31 9.84 -0.66 4.51
N ALA A 32 9.08 -0.72 5.61
CA ALA A 32 9.12 -1.86 6.54
C ALA A 32 8.55 -3.13 5.90
N LEU A 33 9.10 -4.30 6.29
CA LEU A 33 8.55 -5.61 5.95
C LEU A 33 8.28 -5.85 4.44
N ARG A 34 9.26 -5.57 3.57
CA ARG A 34 9.18 -5.95 2.14
C ARG A 34 9.07 -7.47 1.95
N GLY A 35 8.52 -7.91 0.82
CA GLY A 35 8.38 -9.32 0.49
C GLY A 35 7.26 -10.03 1.25
N LEU A 36 7.43 -11.32 1.50
CA LEU A 36 6.34 -12.19 1.95
C LEU A 36 6.14 -12.21 3.47
N ASN A 37 5.00 -12.77 3.90
CA ASN A 37 4.65 -13.08 5.29
C ASN A 37 4.70 -11.86 6.22
N THR A 38 4.31 -10.69 5.73
CA THR A 38 4.43 -9.42 6.44
C THR A 38 3.67 -9.42 7.77
N HIS A 39 2.47 -9.99 7.82
CA HIS A 39 1.65 -10.03 9.03
C HIS A 39 2.32 -10.83 10.17
N GLN A 40 2.82 -12.04 9.86
CA GLN A 40 3.50 -12.86 10.86
C GLN A 40 4.78 -12.17 11.33
N ARG A 41 5.56 -11.60 10.41
CA ARG A 41 6.79 -10.87 10.76
C ARG A 41 6.53 -9.65 11.63
N ALA A 42 5.43 -8.92 11.38
CA ALA A 42 5.05 -7.79 12.23
C ALA A 42 4.80 -8.22 13.69
N LEU A 43 4.18 -9.39 13.89
CA LEU A 43 3.96 -9.97 15.21
C LEU A 43 5.27 -10.47 15.84
N ASP A 44 6.09 -11.18 15.07
CA ASP A 44 7.38 -11.72 15.53
C ASP A 44 8.35 -10.60 15.94
N GLU A 45 8.34 -9.48 15.23
CA GLU A 45 9.15 -8.29 15.53
C GLU A 45 8.54 -7.43 16.65
N GLY A 46 7.35 -7.77 17.16
CA GLY A 46 6.69 -7.06 18.26
C GLY A 46 6.24 -5.64 17.89
N LEU A 47 5.92 -5.39 16.62
CA LEU A 47 5.46 -4.08 16.15
C LEU A 47 4.14 -3.68 16.83
N LYS A 48 3.92 -2.37 16.96
CA LYS A 48 2.66 -1.81 17.52
C LYS A 48 1.71 -1.27 16.48
N GLU A 49 2.19 -1.08 15.25
CA GLU A 49 1.38 -0.69 14.10
C GLU A 49 1.76 -1.57 12.91
N HIS A 50 0.76 -1.88 12.08
CA HIS A 50 0.91 -2.52 10.77
C HIS A 50 -0.04 -1.85 9.78
N GLY A 51 -0.04 -2.29 8.52
CA GLY A 51 -0.92 -1.70 7.53
C GLY A 51 -0.66 -2.17 6.12
N ALA A 52 -1.08 -1.34 5.16
CA ALA A 52 -0.85 -1.55 3.73
C ALA A 52 -0.34 -0.27 3.08
N SER A 53 0.42 -0.43 2.00
CA SER A 53 0.97 0.66 1.18
C SER A 53 0.59 0.45 -0.28
N VAL A 54 0.16 1.51 -0.96
CA VAL A 54 0.07 1.55 -2.42
C VAL A 54 1.25 2.35 -2.97
N HIS A 55 1.98 1.77 -3.91
CA HIS A 55 3.20 2.37 -4.45
C HIS A 55 3.30 2.17 -5.96
N PHE A 56 4.11 3.01 -6.61
CA PHE A 56 4.55 2.76 -7.98
C PHE A 56 5.53 1.59 -8.01
N VAL A 57 5.43 0.73 -9.01
CA VAL A 57 6.35 -0.40 -9.16
C VAL A 57 7.62 0.05 -9.87
N THR A 58 8.75 -0.37 -9.32
CA THR A 58 10.10 -0.25 -9.88
C THR A 58 10.66 -1.64 -10.17
N ALA A 59 11.82 -1.69 -10.84
CA ALA A 59 12.52 -2.96 -11.05
C ALA A 59 12.98 -3.59 -9.72
N GLU A 60 13.24 -2.76 -8.70
CA GLU A 60 13.49 -3.20 -7.34
C GLU A 60 12.18 -3.55 -6.63
N LEU A 61 12.16 -4.72 -5.98
CA LEU A 61 11.01 -5.27 -5.25
C LEU A 61 10.56 -4.32 -4.13
N ASP A 62 9.27 -3.98 -4.11
CA ASP A 62 8.60 -3.19 -3.05
C ASP A 62 9.37 -1.91 -2.63
N SER A 63 10.04 -1.28 -3.60
CA SER A 63 10.97 -0.17 -3.35
C SER A 63 10.62 1.12 -4.09
N GLY A 64 9.57 1.11 -4.91
CA GLY A 64 9.15 2.30 -5.63
C GLY A 64 8.46 3.33 -4.73
N PRO A 65 8.28 4.58 -5.23
CA PRO A 65 7.70 5.66 -4.45
C PRO A 65 6.29 5.32 -3.95
N VAL A 66 6.10 5.43 -2.64
CA VAL A 66 4.82 5.14 -1.97
C VAL A 66 3.88 6.33 -2.15
N ILE A 67 2.67 6.04 -2.62
CA ILE A 67 1.62 7.03 -2.86
C ILE A 67 0.86 7.28 -1.55
N ALA A 68 0.36 6.20 -0.94
CA ALA A 68 -0.47 6.27 0.25
C ALA A 68 -0.35 5.00 1.09
N GLN A 69 -0.66 5.15 2.37
CA GLN A 69 -0.69 4.08 3.35
C GLN A 69 -1.97 4.15 4.17
N ALA A 70 -2.39 2.99 4.67
CA ALA A 70 -3.42 2.87 5.69
C ALA A 70 -2.86 2.01 6.82
N LYS A 71 -3.07 2.43 8.07
CA LYS A 71 -2.48 1.80 9.24
C LYS A 71 -3.52 1.30 10.24
N THR A 72 -3.12 0.32 11.04
CA THR A 72 -3.88 -0.21 12.16
C THR A 72 -2.95 -0.57 13.32
N ALA A 73 -3.47 -0.51 14.54
CA ALA A 73 -2.73 -0.96 15.71
C ALA A 73 -2.66 -2.50 15.75
N ILE A 74 -1.56 -3.02 16.28
CA ILE A 74 -1.41 -4.42 16.65
C ILE A 74 -1.71 -4.55 18.14
N SER A 75 -2.71 -5.36 18.48
CA SER A 75 -3.06 -5.73 19.85
C SER A 75 -2.21 -6.91 20.31
N ASP A 76 -1.95 -7.02 21.62
CA ASP A 76 -1.25 -8.18 22.19
C ASP A 76 -2.06 -9.49 22.06
N LEU A 77 -3.35 -9.40 21.68
CA LEU A 77 -4.22 -10.53 21.39
C LEU A 77 -4.27 -10.89 19.90
N ASP A 78 -3.63 -10.11 19.03
CA ASP A 78 -3.66 -10.37 17.59
C ASP A 78 -2.81 -11.60 17.25
N ASN A 79 -3.34 -12.40 16.32
CA ASN A 79 -2.59 -13.43 15.60
C ASN A 79 -2.50 -13.05 14.11
N ALA A 80 -1.71 -13.81 13.33
CA ALA A 80 -1.48 -13.48 11.92
C ALA A 80 -2.76 -13.43 11.09
N GLU A 81 -3.74 -14.30 11.37
CA GLU A 81 -5.02 -14.32 10.67
C GLU A 81 -5.85 -13.08 10.97
N SER A 82 -6.02 -12.74 12.25
CA SER A 82 -6.77 -11.53 12.67
C SER A 82 -6.15 -10.24 12.11
N LEU A 83 -4.82 -10.17 12.08
CA LEU A 83 -4.09 -9.04 11.51
C LEU A 83 -4.24 -9.00 9.98
N THR A 84 -4.20 -10.16 9.31
CA THR A 84 -4.42 -10.27 7.86
C THR A 84 -5.82 -9.75 7.49
N GLN A 85 -6.87 -10.17 8.19
CA GLN A 85 -8.24 -9.70 7.91
C GLN A 85 -8.40 -8.19 8.11
N ARG A 86 -7.76 -7.65 9.15
CA ARG A 86 -7.79 -6.21 9.43
C ARG A 86 -7.07 -5.43 8.34
N VAL A 87 -5.88 -5.87 7.92
CA VAL A 87 -5.13 -5.23 6.82
C VAL A 87 -5.86 -5.37 5.49
N LEU A 88 -6.46 -6.52 5.19
CA LEU A 88 -7.26 -6.71 3.97
C LEU A 88 -8.43 -5.72 3.88
N THR A 89 -9.06 -5.41 5.01
CA THR A 89 -10.11 -4.35 5.07
C THR A 89 -9.54 -2.98 4.72
N LEU A 90 -8.31 -2.67 5.17
CA LEU A 90 -7.62 -1.44 4.79
C LEU A 90 -7.32 -1.42 3.28
N GLU A 91 -6.84 -2.53 2.72
CA GLU A 91 -6.54 -2.66 1.29
C GLU A 91 -7.76 -2.40 0.41
N HIS A 92 -8.92 -2.94 0.79
CA HIS A 92 -10.18 -2.73 0.08
C HIS A 92 -10.66 -1.27 0.05
N SER A 93 -10.21 -0.43 0.98
CA SER A 93 -10.48 1.01 0.95
C SER A 93 -9.36 1.79 0.26
N LEU A 94 -8.11 1.47 0.61
CA LEU A 94 -6.91 2.15 0.14
C LEU A 94 -6.78 2.01 -1.38
N TYR A 95 -6.87 0.79 -1.91
CA TYR A 95 -6.53 0.56 -3.31
C TYR A 95 -7.47 1.25 -4.29
N PRO A 96 -8.82 1.10 -4.15
CA PRO A 96 -9.75 1.78 -5.04
C PRO A 96 -9.63 3.31 -4.99
N THR A 97 -9.40 3.89 -3.81
CA THR A 97 -9.21 5.33 -3.65
C THR A 97 -8.02 5.84 -4.47
N ILE A 98 -6.88 5.13 -4.42
CA ILE A 98 -5.70 5.52 -5.19
C ILE A 98 -5.89 5.30 -6.68
N ILE A 99 -6.57 4.23 -7.09
CA ILE A 99 -6.91 4.00 -8.50
C ILE A 99 -7.81 5.14 -9.02
N GLU A 100 -8.80 5.57 -8.24
CA GLU A 100 -9.65 6.71 -8.58
C GLU A 100 -8.83 8.00 -8.76
N TRP A 101 -7.93 8.32 -7.83
CA TRP A 101 -7.10 9.51 -7.94
C TRP A 101 -6.18 9.48 -9.16
N ILE A 102 -5.62 8.32 -9.50
CA ILE A 102 -4.83 8.15 -10.73
C ILE A 102 -5.71 8.33 -11.97
N ALA A 103 -6.92 7.75 -11.98
CA ALA A 103 -7.86 7.90 -13.10
C ALA A 103 -8.31 9.35 -13.30
N GLN A 104 -8.37 10.14 -12.22
CA GLN A 104 -8.64 11.58 -12.24
C GLN A 104 -7.42 12.44 -12.60
N GLY A 105 -6.24 11.83 -12.81
CA GLY A 105 -4.99 12.55 -13.09
C GLY A 105 -4.43 13.33 -11.90
N ARG A 106 -4.93 13.06 -10.69
CA ARG A 106 -4.52 13.74 -9.46
C ARG A 106 -3.17 13.23 -8.95
N VAL A 107 -2.90 11.94 -9.13
CA VAL A 107 -1.63 11.30 -8.74
C VAL A 107 -0.77 11.08 -9.98
N ILE A 108 0.44 11.62 -9.95
CA ILE A 108 1.44 11.42 -11.00
C ILE A 108 2.79 11.05 -10.39
N LEU A 109 3.58 10.27 -11.15
CA LEU A 109 4.99 10.03 -10.87
C LEU A 109 5.84 10.89 -11.80
N HIS A 110 6.69 11.74 -11.24
CA HIS A 110 7.62 12.58 -12.00
C HIS A 110 8.96 12.66 -11.27
N ASP A 111 10.08 12.45 -11.97
CA ASP A 111 11.44 12.43 -11.38
C ASP A 111 11.56 11.54 -10.13
N ASN A 112 10.95 10.36 -10.16
CA ASN A 112 10.89 9.41 -9.04
C ASN A 112 10.24 9.98 -7.75
N ALA A 113 9.46 11.04 -7.88
CA ALA A 113 8.67 11.63 -6.80
C ALA A 113 7.17 11.55 -7.13
N VAL A 114 6.36 11.30 -6.10
CA VAL A 114 4.90 11.30 -6.23
C VAL A 114 4.39 12.72 -6.05
N TYR A 115 3.50 13.14 -6.93
CA TYR A 115 2.75 14.38 -6.79
C TYR A 115 1.27 14.05 -6.65
N LEU A 116 0.58 14.77 -5.77
CA LEU A 116 -0.86 14.76 -5.61
C LEU A 116 -1.39 16.17 -5.82
N ASP A 117 -2.32 16.35 -6.76
CA ASP A 117 -2.94 17.63 -7.10
C ASP A 117 -1.90 18.74 -7.41
N GLY A 118 -0.79 18.34 -8.07
CA GLY A 118 0.31 19.22 -8.44
C GLY A 118 1.32 19.51 -7.32
N ALA A 119 1.08 19.05 -6.08
CA ALA A 119 2.02 19.19 -4.98
C ALA A 119 2.86 17.93 -4.80
N ARG A 120 4.18 18.08 -4.64
CA ARG A 120 5.08 16.97 -4.31
C ARG A 120 4.76 16.43 -2.93
N LEU A 121 4.65 15.12 -2.80
CA LEU A 121 4.53 14.45 -1.50
C LEU A 121 5.91 14.32 -0.85
N GLU A 122 6.05 14.87 0.36
CA GLU A 122 7.22 14.64 1.23
C GLU A 122 7.09 13.31 2.00
N HIS A 123 5.85 12.90 2.29
CA HIS A 123 5.50 11.65 2.94
C HIS A 123 4.28 11.02 2.26
N PRO A 124 4.12 9.68 2.33
CA PRO A 124 2.92 9.03 1.83
C PRO A 124 1.67 9.61 2.45
N VAL A 125 0.59 9.69 1.66
CA VAL A 125 -0.71 10.08 2.22
C VAL A 125 -1.18 9.03 3.21
N LEU A 126 -1.50 9.42 4.43
CA LEU A 126 -2.15 8.54 5.40
C LEU A 126 -3.66 8.61 5.20
N LEU A 127 -4.24 7.55 4.64
CA LEU A 127 -5.68 7.40 4.60
C LEU A 127 -6.16 6.81 5.91
N ALA A 128 -7.10 7.50 6.54
CA ALA A 128 -7.87 6.91 7.63
C ALA A 128 -8.71 5.77 7.04
N PRO A 129 -8.83 4.62 7.74
CA PRO A 129 -9.87 3.66 7.38
C PRO A 129 -11.22 4.37 7.35
N PRO A 130 -12.14 3.96 6.45
CA PRO A 130 -13.49 4.50 6.47
C PRO A 130 -14.00 4.34 7.90
N LEU A 131 -14.48 5.44 8.49
CA LEU A 131 -15.21 5.37 9.75
C LEU A 131 -16.28 4.32 9.53
N ASN A 132 -16.22 3.20 10.25
CA ASN A 132 -17.34 2.30 10.30
C ASN A 132 -18.55 3.19 10.61
N GLN A 133 -19.49 3.28 9.67
CA GLN A 133 -20.83 3.65 10.05
C GLN A 133 -21.20 2.59 11.07
N ALA A 134 -21.16 2.95 12.34
CA ALA A 134 -21.74 2.16 13.39
C ALA A 134 -23.21 2.05 13.00
N SER A 135 -23.56 0.97 12.31
CA SER A 135 -24.95 0.59 12.13
C SER A 135 -25.47 0.32 13.52
N HIS A 136 -26.20 1.31 14.01
CA HIS A 136 -27.21 1.16 15.03
C HIS A 136 -28.13 -0.02 14.71
N ALA A 137 -28.58 -0.66 15.79
CA ALA A 137 -29.61 -1.72 15.92
C ALA A 137 -29.08 -3.17 15.89
#